data_AF-A0A9E3M8V4-F1
#
_entry.id   AF-A0A9E3M8V4-F1
#
_cell.length_a   1.000
_cell.length_b   1.000
_cell.length_c   1.000
_cell.angle_alpha   90.00
_cell.angle_beta   90.00
_cell.angle_gamma   90.00
#
_symmetry.space_group_name_H-M   'P 1'
#
loop_
_entity.id
_entity.type
_entity.pdbx_description
1 polymer ?
#
loop_
_entity_poly.entity_id
_entity_poly.type
_entity_poly.pdbx_seq_one_letter_code
_entity_poly.pdbx_strand_id
1 'polypeptide(L)'
;MHQLPSDEERLSISKQIKEKLAKLNLIEIKDWFELVDLPDTSEATVIDIIGKIRSYIGYLTLPVATHRLYRCRPLNKDENPPVLLSGLLSPPIKKTKQGRCNFAEKPVLYVSDNPSILSQECHIAAGQQFVILQFNHLPVPDVKEDITCMLLGIEPTYLFKNNPAIESVEKFRVEFFGSDYNKVREIERQLHKYFVRDDDPSGLTYKLTAHLCDHLFFKNQNLEAIFYPSIATNGVGNNYAIKPGAIDKAYEPVKAGLYELSQDGSAKQVDGAILCKEGEIQWGKDEAIDSPIPIGIKQIDPNDPDIYIAPWKK
;
A
#
# COMPACT_ATOMS: atom_id res chain seq x y z
N MET A 1 -19.74 12.44 -6.74
CA MET A 1 -19.22 13.76 -6.32
C MET A 1 -19.63 13.99 -4.88
N HIS A 2 -18.72 13.75 -3.93
CA HIS A 2 -18.88 14.29 -2.58
C HIS A 2 -18.53 15.78 -2.64
N GLN A 3 -19.38 16.64 -2.06
CA GLN A 3 -19.01 18.04 -1.87
C GLN A 3 -17.82 18.10 -0.92
N LEU A 4 -16.75 18.76 -1.37
CA LEU A 4 -15.62 19.06 -0.49
C LEU A 4 -16.11 19.94 0.66
N PRO A 5 -15.54 19.81 1.88
CA PRO A 5 -15.85 20.71 2.97
C PRO A 5 -15.59 22.16 2.54
N SER A 6 -16.47 23.07 2.97
CA SER A 6 -16.28 24.51 2.83
C SER A 6 -15.01 24.99 3.55
N ASP A 7 -14.48 26.15 3.17
CA ASP A 7 -13.28 26.71 3.79
C ASP A 7 -13.42 26.89 5.31
N GLU A 8 -14.63 27.25 5.77
CA GLU A 8 -14.95 27.38 7.20
C GLU A 8 -14.89 26.03 7.92
N GLU A 9 -15.45 24.97 7.31
CA GLU A 9 -15.36 23.61 7.84
C GLU A 9 -13.91 23.12 7.88
N ARG A 10 -13.11 23.40 6.84
CA ARG A 10 -11.69 23.04 6.79
C ARG A 10 -10.89 23.75 7.89
N LEU A 11 -11.13 25.04 8.11
CA LEU A 11 -10.50 25.82 9.17
C LEU A 11 -10.89 25.29 10.56
N SER A 12 -12.16 24.95 10.76
CA SER A 12 -12.66 24.37 12.01
C SER A 12 -11.99 23.01 12.29
N ILE A 13 -11.96 22.11 11.30
CA ILE A 13 -11.30 20.79 11.40
C ILE A 13 -9.80 20.96 11.71
N SER A 14 -9.13 21.86 10.99
CA SER A 14 -7.71 22.15 11.19
C SER A 14 -7.42 22.61 12.62
N LYS A 15 -8.23 23.53 13.14
CA LYS A 15 -8.10 24.02 14.52
C LYS A 15 -8.29 22.90 15.54
N GLN A 16 -9.33 22.08 15.37
CA GLN A 16 -9.61 20.95 16.25
C GLN A 16 -8.48 19.92 16.27
N ILE A 17 -7.87 19.62 15.12
CA ILE A 17 -6.73 18.69 15.02
C ILE A 17 -5.52 19.25 15.78
N LYS A 18 -5.17 20.52 15.56
CA LYS A 18 -4.05 21.17 16.28
C LYS A 18 -4.29 21.18 17.79
N GLU A 19 -5.50 21.54 18.24
CA GLU A 19 -5.85 21.56 19.66
C GLU A 19 -5.78 20.17 20.30
N LYS A 20 -6.21 19.13 19.58
CA LYS A 20 -6.11 17.74 20.05
C LYS A 20 -4.66 17.26 20.09
N LEU A 21 -3.86 17.59 19.08
CA LEU A 21 -2.46 17.16 18.98
C LEU A 21 -1.58 17.88 20.02
N ALA A 22 -1.85 19.15 20.29
CA ALA A 22 -1.15 19.93 21.32
C ALA A 22 -1.30 19.34 22.73
N LYS A 23 -2.46 18.71 23.01
CA LYS A 23 -2.75 18.05 24.30
C LYS A 23 -2.07 16.69 24.45
N LEU A 24 -1.65 16.07 23.36
CA LEU A 24 -0.96 14.79 23.40
C LEU A 24 0.52 14.97 23.72
N ASN A 25 1.09 13.99 24.38
CA ASN A 25 2.53 13.83 24.50
C ASN A 25 3.01 12.56 23.78
N LEU A 26 4.33 12.44 23.58
CA LEU A 26 4.93 11.31 22.86
C LEU A 26 4.81 9.98 23.60
N ILE A 27 4.66 10.01 24.93
CA ILE A 27 4.49 8.79 25.73
C ILE A 27 3.09 8.23 25.48
N GLU A 28 2.05 9.07 25.53
CA GLU A 28 0.68 8.64 25.23
C GLU A 28 0.55 7.99 23.85
N ILE A 29 1.25 8.52 22.84
CA ILE A 29 1.24 7.92 21.50
C ILE A 29 1.85 6.51 21.54
N LYS A 30 2.97 6.32 22.23
CA LYS A 30 3.59 5.00 22.38
C LYS A 30 2.71 4.04 23.16
N ASP A 31 2.11 4.52 24.25
CA ASP A 31 1.19 3.75 25.08
C ASP A 31 0.02 3.19 24.27
N TRP A 32 -0.46 3.91 23.24
CA TRP A 32 -1.48 3.37 22.35
C TRP A 32 -1.02 2.11 21.62
N PHE A 33 0.19 2.13 21.05
CA PHE A 33 0.71 0.96 20.34
C PHE A 33 1.10 -0.14 21.32
N GLU A 34 1.71 0.17 22.46
CA GLU A 34 1.99 -0.83 23.51
C GLU A 34 0.70 -1.49 24.02
N LEU A 35 -0.40 -0.73 24.14
CA LEU A 35 -1.70 -1.27 24.50
C LEU A 35 -2.23 -2.25 23.44
N VAL A 36 -2.01 -2.01 22.14
CA VAL A 36 -2.39 -2.96 21.09
C VAL A 36 -1.66 -4.30 21.24
N ASP A 37 -0.42 -4.28 21.71
CA ASP A 37 0.43 -5.46 21.85
C ASP A 37 0.14 -6.31 23.10
N LEU A 38 -0.73 -5.84 24.01
CA LEU A 38 -1.13 -6.64 25.16
C LEU A 38 -2.00 -7.83 24.72
N PRO A 39 -1.76 -9.05 25.25
CA PRO A 39 -2.51 -10.26 24.86
C PRO A 39 -4.04 -10.15 24.99
N ASP A 40 -4.51 -9.41 25.99
CA ASP A 40 -5.94 -9.29 26.33
C ASP A 40 -6.61 -8.07 25.68
N THR A 41 -5.96 -7.42 24.71
CA THR A 41 -6.50 -6.20 24.12
C THR A 41 -7.71 -6.47 23.23
N SER A 42 -8.85 -5.94 23.68
CA SER A 42 -10.13 -6.06 23.00
C SER A 42 -10.11 -5.39 21.62
N GLU A 43 -10.93 -5.89 20.70
CA GLU A 43 -11.13 -5.25 19.39
C GLU A 43 -11.64 -3.80 19.50
N ALA A 44 -12.54 -3.53 20.46
CA ALA A 44 -13.04 -2.19 20.71
C ALA A 44 -11.91 -1.20 21.08
N THR A 45 -10.94 -1.64 21.87
CA THR A 45 -9.75 -0.86 22.21
C THR A 45 -8.90 -0.55 20.97
N VAL A 46 -8.67 -1.55 20.11
CA VAL A 46 -7.93 -1.35 18.86
C VAL A 46 -8.64 -0.35 17.95
N ILE A 47 -9.97 -0.44 17.83
CA ILE A 47 -10.78 0.48 17.03
C ILE A 47 -10.74 1.90 17.60
N ASP A 48 -10.77 2.07 18.92
CA ASP A 48 -10.61 3.38 19.58
C ASP A 48 -9.23 4.01 19.26
N ILE A 49 -8.17 3.21 19.37
CA ILE A 49 -6.81 3.64 19.02
C ILE A 49 -6.71 4.04 17.55
N ILE A 50 -7.31 3.29 16.64
CA ILE A 50 -7.39 3.66 15.22
C ILE A 50 -8.16 4.96 15.03
N GLY A 51 -9.25 5.16 15.78
CA GLY A 51 -10.00 6.41 15.81
C GLY A 51 -9.15 7.60 16.23
N LYS A 52 -8.22 7.41 17.16
CA LYS A 52 -7.22 8.42 17.56
C LYS A 52 -6.20 8.64 16.45
N ILE A 53 -5.52 7.59 16.00
CA ILE A 53 -4.49 7.63 14.94
C ILE A 53 -5.02 8.39 13.72
N ARG A 54 -6.17 7.98 13.17
CA ARG A 54 -6.77 8.58 11.95
C ARG A 54 -7.05 10.08 12.08
N SER A 55 -7.24 10.58 13.30
CA SER A 55 -7.52 11.99 13.53
C SER A 55 -6.27 12.87 13.40
N TYR A 56 -5.07 12.26 13.36
CA TYR A 56 -3.78 12.96 13.32
C TYR A 56 -2.94 12.64 12.08
N ILE A 57 -2.95 11.38 11.63
CA ILE A 57 -2.39 11.02 10.32
C ILE A 57 -3.39 11.47 9.26
N GLY A 58 -3.37 12.77 9.04
CA GLY A 58 -4.10 13.38 7.96
C GLY A 58 -3.72 12.66 6.68
N TYR A 59 -4.71 12.02 6.07
CA TYR A 59 -4.60 11.31 4.81
C TYR A 59 -3.82 12.18 3.84
N LEU A 60 -2.61 11.77 3.50
CA LEU A 60 -1.87 12.27 2.36
C LEU A 60 -2.17 11.28 1.24
N THR A 61 -3.12 11.62 0.38
CA THR A 61 -3.34 10.87 -0.85
C THR A 61 -2.47 11.45 -1.94
N LEU A 62 -1.50 10.66 -2.41
CA LEU A 62 -0.67 11.00 -3.55
C LEU A 62 -1.04 10.08 -4.72
N PRO A 63 -1.20 10.62 -5.93
CA PRO A 63 -1.06 9.81 -7.12
C PRO A 63 0.40 9.32 -7.21
N VAL A 64 0.61 8.04 -6.93
CA VAL A 64 1.93 7.39 -7.04
C VAL A 64 1.95 6.64 -8.37
N ALA A 65 2.67 7.18 -9.35
CA ALA A 65 2.84 6.59 -10.65
C ALA A 65 4.14 5.77 -10.65
N THR A 66 4.04 4.48 -10.35
CA THR A 66 5.12 3.56 -10.70
C THR A 66 5.01 3.25 -12.18
N HIS A 67 6.13 3.21 -12.90
CA HIS A 67 6.07 2.78 -14.30
C HIS A 67 5.74 1.30 -14.44
N ARG A 68 6.08 0.49 -13.43
CA ARG A 68 5.80 -0.94 -13.38
C ARG A 68 5.35 -1.37 -12.00
N LEU A 69 4.37 -2.26 -11.97
CA LEU A 69 3.96 -3.00 -10.79
C LEU A 69 4.07 -4.49 -11.09
N TYR A 70 4.32 -5.26 -10.05
CA TYR A 70 4.48 -6.69 -10.14
C TYR A 70 3.57 -7.35 -9.13
N ARG A 71 3.07 -8.54 -9.46
CA ARG A 71 2.39 -9.41 -8.51
C ARG A 71 3.05 -10.78 -8.52
N CYS A 72 3.25 -11.34 -7.33
CA CYS A 72 3.62 -12.74 -7.18
C CYS A 72 2.39 -13.59 -6.83
N ARG A 73 2.30 -14.78 -7.42
CA ARG A 73 1.37 -15.83 -7.05
C ARG A 73 2.12 -17.16 -6.91
N PRO A 74 2.34 -17.65 -5.68
CA PRO A 74 2.84 -19.01 -5.47
C PRO A 74 1.87 -20.04 -6.04
N LEU A 75 2.42 -21.08 -6.66
CA LEU A 75 1.67 -22.25 -7.12
C LEU A 75 1.74 -23.35 -6.07
N ASN A 76 0.66 -24.11 -5.93
CA ASN A 76 0.70 -25.34 -5.15
C ASN A 76 1.53 -26.41 -5.88
N LYS A 77 1.94 -27.44 -5.14
CA LYS A 77 2.57 -28.61 -5.75
C LYS A 77 1.65 -29.19 -6.84
N ASP A 78 2.20 -29.45 -8.01
CA ASP A 78 1.50 -29.99 -9.19
C ASP A 78 0.41 -29.07 -9.78
N GLU A 79 0.31 -27.81 -9.32
CA GLU A 79 -0.59 -26.82 -9.91
C GLU A 79 0.01 -26.27 -11.22
N ASN A 80 -0.74 -26.40 -12.31
CA ASN A 80 -0.37 -25.78 -13.58
C ASN A 80 -0.47 -24.25 -13.49
N PRO A 81 0.39 -23.50 -14.20
CA PRO A 81 0.26 -22.06 -14.27
C PRO A 81 -1.12 -21.69 -14.86
N PRO A 82 -1.77 -20.64 -14.34
CA PRO A 82 -3.09 -20.24 -14.82
C PRO A 82 -3.06 -19.83 -16.29
N VAL A 83 -4.10 -20.20 -17.02
CA VAL A 83 -4.29 -19.84 -18.44
C VAL A 83 -5.16 -18.59 -18.64
N LEU A 84 -5.72 -18.06 -17.55
CA LEU A 84 -6.54 -16.84 -17.54
C LEU A 84 -5.98 -15.84 -16.52
N LEU A 85 -5.97 -14.57 -16.91
CA LEU A 85 -5.51 -13.43 -16.10
C LEU A 85 -6.27 -13.32 -14.78
N SER A 86 -7.56 -13.66 -14.75
CA SER A 86 -8.35 -13.69 -13.51
C SER A 86 -7.75 -14.60 -12.43
N GLY A 87 -6.97 -15.62 -12.81
CA GLY A 87 -6.21 -16.48 -11.90
C GLY A 87 -4.93 -15.83 -11.34
N LEU A 88 -4.50 -14.69 -11.87
CA LEU A 88 -3.35 -13.90 -11.41
C LEU A 88 -3.77 -12.57 -10.79
N LEU A 89 -5.03 -12.14 -10.92
CA LEU A 89 -5.61 -10.97 -10.25
C LEU A 89 -6.17 -11.31 -8.87
N SER A 90 -6.79 -10.34 -8.17
CA SER A 90 -7.17 -10.45 -6.75
C SER A 90 -7.87 -11.78 -6.43
N PRO A 91 -7.60 -12.40 -5.27
CA PRO A 91 -8.26 -13.65 -4.90
C PRO A 91 -9.78 -13.46 -4.87
N PRO A 92 -10.57 -14.50 -5.22
CA PRO A 92 -12.02 -14.45 -5.04
C PRO A 92 -12.38 -14.19 -3.58
N ILE A 93 -13.46 -13.43 -3.32
CA ILE A 93 -13.95 -13.06 -1.97
C ILE A 93 -13.86 -14.23 -0.99
N LYS A 94 -14.48 -15.37 -1.30
CA LYS A 94 -14.53 -16.55 -0.41
C LYS A 94 -13.17 -17.22 -0.13
N LYS A 95 -12.14 -16.91 -0.92
CA LYS A 95 -10.77 -17.42 -0.76
C LYS A 95 -9.82 -16.39 -0.13
N THR A 96 -10.28 -15.15 0.04
CA THR A 96 -9.49 -14.08 0.64
C THR A 96 -9.32 -14.34 2.14
N LYS A 97 -8.08 -14.55 2.55
CA LYS A 97 -7.68 -14.58 3.96
C LYS A 97 -7.40 -13.16 4.46
N GLN A 98 -7.36 -13.00 5.78
CA GLN A 98 -6.86 -11.76 6.39
C GLN A 98 -5.39 -11.55 6.01
N GLY A 99 -5.06 -10.31 5.69
CA GLY A 99 -3.70 -9.85 5.39
C GLY A 99 -3.42 -8.53 6.09
N ARG A 100 -2.27 -7.90 5.80
CA ARG A 100 -1.85 -6.63 6.43
C ARG A 100 -2.80 -5.48 6.14
N CYS A 101 -3.42 -5.47 4.96
CA CYS A 101 -4.27 -4.38 4.50
C CYS A 101 -5.73 -4.78 4.28
N ASN A 102 -6.14 -5.99 4.69
CA ASN A 102 -7.50 -6.47 4.47
C ASN A 102 -7.96 -7.51 5.49
N PHE A 103 -9.26 -7.56 5.72
CA PHE A 103 -9.91 -8.69 6.38
C PHE A 103 -10.17 -9.85 5.43
N ALA A 104 -10.46 -11.01 6.01
CA ALA A 104 -11.03 -12.12 5.25
C ALA A 104 -12.26 -11.65 4.46
N GLU A 105 -12.47 -12.23 3.29
CA GLU A 105 -13.57 -11.86 2.37
C GLU A 105 -13.55 -10.43 1.83
N LYS A 106 -12.50 -9.64 2.08
CA LYS A 106 -12.29 -8.31 1.51
C LYS A 106 -11.08 -8.31 0.60
N PRO A 107 -11.18 -8.77 -0.66
CA PRO A 107 -10.03 -8.92 -1.53
C PRO A 107 -9.37 -7.58 -1.84
N VAL A 108 -8.05 -7.59 -1.86
CA VAL A 108 -7.21 -6.53 -2.40
C VAL A 108 -6.19 -7.14 -3.35
N LEU A 109 -5.72 -6.36 -4.31
CA LEU A 109 -4.62 -6.70 -5.18
C LEU A 109 -3.31 -6.26 -4.51
N TYR A 110 -2.54 -7.23 -4.01
CA TYR A 110 -1.20 -6.98 -3.50
C TYR A 110 -0.19 -6.97 -4.66
N VAL A 111 0.54 -5.87 -4.80
CA VAL A 111 1.60 -5.68 -5.80
C VAL A 111 2.80 -4.96 -5.17
N SER A 112 3.94 -4.98 -5.85
CA SER A 112 5.13 -4.20 -5.49
C SER A 112 5.70 -3.57 -6.75
N ASP A 113 6.49 -2.52 -6.58
CA ASP A 113 7.33 -1.93 -7.63
C ASP A 113 8.59 -2.77 -7.92
N ASN A 114 8.86 -3.81 -7.11
CA ASN A 114 10.03 -4.66 -7.28
C ASN A 114 9.67 -6.16 -7.14
N PRO A 115 9.91 -6.98 -8.18
CA PRO A 115 9.52 -8.40 -8.16
C PRO A 115 10.35 -9.23 -7.18
N SER A 116 11.58 -8.82 -6.83
CA SER A 116 12.42 -9.55 -5.87
C SER A 116 11.89 -9.48 -4.44
N ILE A 117 11.17 -8.40 -4.10
CA ILE A 117 10.49 -8.24 -2.81
C ILE A 117 9.34 -9.24 -2.70
N LEU A 118 8.57 -9.39 -3.78
CA LEU A 118 7.34 -10.20 -3.76
C LEU A 118 7.60 -11.69 -3.57
N SER A 119 8.71 -12.21 -4.11
CA SER A 119 9.07 -13.62 -3.90
C SER A 119 9.38 -13.90 -2.42
N GLN A 120 10.01 -12.93 -1.74
CA GLN A 120 10.32 -13.02 -0.31
C GLN A 120 9.05 -12.85 0.55
N GLU A 121 8.17 -11.92 0.21
CA GLU A 121 6.87 -11.71 0.90
C GLU A 121 5.97 -12.96 0.87
N CYS A 122 6.06 -13.75 -0.20
CA CYS A 122 5.19 -14.90 -0.40
C CYS A 122 5.66 -16.18 0.32
N HIS A 123 6.76 -16.14 1.08
CA HIS A 123 7.29 -17.30 1.82
C HIS A 123 7.45 -18.56 0.94
N ILE A 124 7.96 -18.36 -0.28
CA ILE A 124 8.10 -19.42 -1.29
C ILE A 124 9.17 -20.41 -0.84
N ALA A 125 8.87 -21.70 -0.87
CA ALA A 125 9.83 -22.75 -0.52
C ALA A 125 10.79 -23.06 -1.67
N ALA A 126 11.99 -23.55 -1.36
CA ALA A 126 12.92 -24.03 -2.39
C ALA A 126 12.27 -25.16 -3.22
N GLY A 127 12.42 -25.10 -4.55
CA GLY A 127 11.77 -25.94 -5.54
C GLY A 127 10.30 -25.59 -5.83
N GLN A 128 9.72 -24.63 -5.11
CA GLN A 128 8.35 -24.19 -5.38
C GLN A 128 8.31 -23.25 -6.58
N GLN A 129 7.31 -23.45 -7.43
CA GLN A 129 7.04 -22.59 -8.56
C GLN A 129 6.08 -21.45 -8.20
N PHE A 130 6.25 -20.32 -8.87
CA PHE A 130 5.42 -19.14 -8.70
C PHE A 130 5.35 -18.32 -9.98
N VAL A 131 4.27 -17.57 -10.15
CA VAL A 131 4.09 -16.68 -11.28
C VAL A 131 4.32 -15.24 -10.85
N ILE A 132 5.12 -14.51 -11.62
CA ILE A 132 5.18 -13.05 -11.57
C ILE A 132 4.35 -12.49 -12.72
N LEU A 133 3.35 -11.68 -12.40
CA LEU A 133 2.59 -10.88 -13.35
C LEU A 133 3.13 -9.45 -13.34
N GLN A 134 3.47 -8.91 -14.49
CA GLN A 134 3.91 -7.53 -14.66
C GLN A 134 2.77 -6.67 -15.20
N PHE A 135 2.61 -5.50 -14.61
CA PHE A 135 1.77 -4.41 -15.07
C PHE A 135 2.65 -3.25 -15.52
N ASN A 136 2.33 -2.64 -16.65
CA ASN A 136 2.92 -1.38 -17.07
C ASN A 136 1.90 -0.26 -16.87
N HIS A 137 2.40 0.91 -16.47
CA HIS A 137 1.61 2.13 -16.51
C HIS A 137 1.27 2.47 -17.97
N LEU A 138 0.01 2.80 -18.21
CA LEU A 138 -0.47 3.18 -19.53
C LEU A 138 0.17 4.53 -19.94
N PRO A 139 0.51 4.72 -21.22
CA PRO A 139 1.10 5.98 -21.67
C PRO A 139 0.08 7.13 -21.60
N VAL A 140 0.57 8.36 -21.48
CA VAL A 140 -0.25 9.56 -21.75
C VAL A 140 -0.50 9.62 -23.26
N PRO A 141 -1.75 9.83 -23.75
CA PRO A 141 -2.93 10.30 -23.03
C PRO A 141 -3.93 9.21 -22.58
N ASP A 142 -3.60 7.93 -22.70
CA ASP A 142 -4.52 6.82 -22.41
C ASP A 142 -4.90 6.76 -20.92
N VAL A 143 -3.98 7.19 -20.04
CA VAL A 143 -4.29 7.46 -18.61
C VAL A 143 -5.05 8.77 -18.48
N LYS A 144 -6.34 8.68 -18.15
CA LYS A 144 -7.18 9.84 -17.81
C LYS A 144 -7.00 10.27 -16.36
N GLU A 145 -6.82 9.31 -15.46
CA GLU A 145 -6.69 9.49 -14.01
C GLU A 145 -5.73 8.40 -13.50
N ASP A 146 -4.83 8.75 -12.57
CA ASP A 146 -3.94 7.77 -11.95
C ASP A 146 -4.56 7.20 -10.67
N ILE A 147 -3.99 6.13 -10.12
CA ILE A 147 -4.49 5.53 -8.89
C ILE A 147 -4.24 6.48 -7.71
N THR A 148 -5.32 6.83 -7.02
CA THR A 148 -5.27 7.58 -5.76
C THR A 148 -4.72 6.69 -4.65
N CYS A 149 -3.55 7.03 -4.10
CA CYS A 149 -2.84 6.18 -3.16
C CYS A 149 -2.52 6.91 -1.86
N MET A 150 -2.61 6.21 -0.72
CA MET A 150 -2.20 6.74 0.58
C MET A 150 -0.91 6.08 1.06
N LEU A 151 0.00 6.89 1.57
CA LEU A 151 1.22 6.40 2.21
C LEU A 151 0.93 6.08 3.69
N LEU A 152 1.12 4.83 4.11
CA LEU A 152 0.94 4.40 5.49
C LEU A 152 2.20 3.74 6.03
N GLY A 153 2.75 4.29 7.12
CA GLY A 153 4.00 3.79 7.71
C GLY A 153 5.22 4.04 6.81
N ILE A 154 5.14 5.01 5.90
CA ILE A 154 6.22 5.41 5.00
C ILE A 154 6.56 6.86 5.27
N GLU A 155 7.85 7.17 5.45
CA GLU A 155 8.35 8.55 5.44
C GLU A 155 8.69 8.95 3.99
N PRO A 156 7.90 9.82 3.34
CA PRO A 156 8.04 10.05 1.89
C PRO A 156 9.39 10.66 1.50
N THR A 157 9.98 11.47 2.38
CA THR A 157 11.27 12.15 2.18
C THR A 157 12.45 11.18 2.08
N TYR A 158 12.33 9.97 2.66
CA TYR A 158 13.34 8.93 2.55
C TYR A 158 13.27 8.23 1.18
N LEU A 159 12.07 7.83 0.75
CA LEU A 159 11.89 7.11 -0.52
C LEU A 159 12.07 8.01 -1.75
N PHE A 160 11.57 9.24 -1.68
CA PHE A 160 11.55 10.18 -2.79
C PHE A 160 12.47 11.37 -2.52
N LYS A 161 13.71 11.04 -2.10
CA LYS A 161 14.71 12.05 -1.76
C LYS A 161 14.93 13.00 -2.93
N ASN A 162 14.97 14.30 -2.65
CA ASN A 162 15.11 15.38 -3.63
C ASN A 162 13.95 15.49 -4.64
N ASN A 163 12.78 14.90 -4.37
CA ASN A 163 11.57 15.13 -5.17
C ASN A 163 10.90 16.44 -4.73
N PRO A 164 10.80 17.48 -5.58
CA PRO A 164 10.27 18.79 -5.19
C PRO A 164 8.81 18.75 -4.71
N ALA A 165 8.02 17.81 -5.21
CA ALA A 165 6.63 17.64 -4.80
C ALA A 165 6.54 17.11 -3.36
N ILE A 166 7.40 16.16 -3.01
CA ILE A 166 7.51 15.64 -1.63
C ILE A 166 8.08 16.68 -0.68
N GLU A 167 9.08 17.44 -1.09
CA GLU A 167 9.60 18.55 -0.29
C GLU A 167 8.52 19.60 0.00
N SER A 168 7.69 19.90 -1.00
CA SER A 168 6.57 20.84 -0.86
C SER A 168 5.49 20.31 0.10
N VAL A 169 5.16 19.02 0.02
CA VAL A 169 4.24 18.37 0.96
C VAL A 169 4.81 18.37 2.38
N GLU A 170 6.08 17.99 2.53
CA GLU A 170 6.73 17.95 3.84
C GLU A 170 6.79 19.34 4.47
N LYS A 171 7.16 20.36 3.69
CA LYS A 171 7.13 21.76 4.13
C LYS A 171 5.74 22.16 4.61
N PHE A 172 4.69 21.81 3.85
CA PHE A 172 3.32 22.07 4.26
C PHE A 172 2.97 21.37 5.58
N ARG A 173 3.36 20.11 5.77
CA ARG A 173 3.11 19.37 7.02
C ARG A 173 3.81 20.04 8.20
N VAL A 174 5.08 20.44 8.04
CA VAL A 174 5.84 21.17 9.06
C VAL A 174 5.16 22.50 9.41
N GLU A 175 4.79 23.30 8.41
CA GLU A 175 4.10 24.59 8.61
C GLU A 175 2.73 24.41 9.26
N PHE A 176 2.00 23.35 8.87
CA PHE A 176 0.69 23.06 9.39
C PHE A 176 0.75 22.63 10.85
N PHE A 177 1.51 21.59 11.18
CA PHE A 177 1.57 21.02 12.53
C PHE A 177 2.49 21.81 13.48
N GLY A 178 3.40 22.62 12.95
CA GLY A 178 4.31 23.44 13.75
C GLY A 178 5.18 22.60 14.70
N SER A 179 5.25 23.03 15.97
CA SER A 179 6.03 22.34 17.00
C SER A 179 5.55 20.92 17.30
N ASP A 180 4.30 20.58 16.96
CA ASP A 180 3.70 19.27 17.22
C ASP A 180 3.95 18.26 16.10
N TYR A 181 4.64 18.65 15.02
CA TYR A 181 4.86 17.77 13.88
C TYR A 181 5.64 16.49 14.24
N ASN A 182 6.53 16.56 15.24
CA ASN A 182 7.24 15.40 15.76
C ASN A 182 6.31 14.29 16.29
N LYS A 183 5.11 14.65 16.80
CA LYS A 183 4.10 13.69 17.26
C LYS A 183 3.47 12.94 16.09
N VAL A 184 3.21 13.62 14.97
CA VAL A 184 2.72 12.99 13.73
C VAL A 184 3.77 12.01 13.20
N ARG A 185 5.04 12.43 13.15
CA ARG A 185 6.15 11.55 12.75
C ARG A 185 6.29 10.34 13.66
N GLU A 186 6.05 10.50 14.96
CA GLU A 186 6.06 9.37 15.89
C GLU A 186 4.94 8.36 15.57
N ILE A 187 3.73 8.82 15.26
CA ILE A 187 2.63 7.94 14.83
C ILE A 187 3.03 7.17 13.56
N GLU A 188 3.55 7.86 12.55
CA GLU A 188 4.00 7.23 11.29
C GLU A 188 5.12 6.21 11.52
N ARG A 189 6.07 6.52 12.41
CA ARG A 189 7.16 5.61 12.79
C ARG A 189 6.65 4.36 13.50
N GLN A 190 5.63 4.49 14.36
CA GLN A 190 5.03 3.33 15.00
C GLN A 190 4.22 2.50 13.99
N LEU A 191 3.48 3.14 13.09
CA LEU A 191 2.80 2.45 11.98
C LEU A 191 3.79 1.68 11.10
N HIS A 192 4.94 2.28 10.76
CA HIS A 192 6.00 1.60 10.02
C HIS A 192 6.40 0.28 10.69
N LYS A 193 6.69 0.31 12.00
CA LYS A 193 7.04 -0.90 12.77
C LYS A 193 5.95 -1.97 12.69
N TYR A 194 4.69 -1.58 12.77
CA TYR A 194 3.57 -2.52 12.68
C TYR A 194 3.40 -3.14 11.30
N PHE A 195 3.68 -2.39 10.23
CA PHE A 195 3.65 -2.94 8.87
C PHE A 195 4.79 -3.93 8.60
N VAL A 196 5.99 -3.68 9.13
CA VAL A 196 7.18 -4.54 8.93
C VAL A 196 7.33 -5.66 9.98
N ARG A 197 6.36 -5.84 10.88
CA ARG A 197 6.40 -6.90 11.90
C ARG A 197 5.99 -8.27 11.34
N ASP A 198 6.80 -9.30 11.56
CA ASP A 198 6.61 -10.63 10.95
C ASP A 198 5.65 -11.50 11.73
N ASP A 199 5.83 -11.49 13.04
CA ASP A 199 5.06 -12.25 13.99
C ASP A 199 4.22 -11.34 14.89
N ASP A 200 3.10 -11.86 15.34
CA ASP A 200 2.44 -11.36 16.53
C ASP A 200 2.40 -12.50 17.54
N PRO A 201 3.23 -12.44 18.60
CA PRO A 201 3.22 -13.44 19.67
C PRO A 201 1.84 -13.61 20.33
N SER A 202 0.97 -12.60 20.24
CA SER A 202 -0.39 -12.64 20.79
C SER A 202 -1.42 -13.33 19.87
N GLY A 203 -1.04 -13.72 18.65
CA GLY A 203 -1.97 -14.26 17.65
C GLY A 203 -2.88 -13.21 17.00
N LEU A 204 -2.70 -11.91 17.32
CA LEU A 204 -3.43 -10.78 16.73
C LEU A 204 -2.77 -10.26 15.45
N THR A 205 -2.11 -11.15 14.70
CA THR A 205 -1.30 -10.80 13.53
C THR A 205 -2.06 -9.88 12.57
N TYR A 206 -1.52 -8.68 12.38
CA TYR A 206 -2.05 -7.63 11.52
C TYR A 206 -3.38 -7.02 11.95
N LYS A 207 -3.87 -7.25 13.17
CA LYS A 207 -5.16 -6.68 13.64
C LYS A 207 -5.18 -5.16 13.50
N LEU A 208 -4.15 -4.47 14.00
CA LEU A 208 -4.08 -3.00 13.90
C LEU A 208 -4.07 -2.52 12.45
N THR A 209 -3.18 -3.07 11.62
CA THR A 209 -3.00 -2.64 10.23
C THR A 209 -4.23 -2.99 9.37
N ALA A 210 -4.82 -4.17 9.55
CA ALA A 210 -6.02 -4.59 8.85
C ALA A 210 -7.24 -3.71 9.23
N HIS A 211 -7.45 -3.42 10.53
CA HIS A 211 -8.52 -2.51 10.95
C HIS A 211 -8.27 -1.07 10.48
N LEU A 212 -7.02 -0.60 10.54
CA LEU A 212 -6.67 0.74 10.05
C LEU A 212 -6.99 0.83 8.57
N CYS A 213 -6.47 -0.10 7.76
CA CYS A 213 -6.76 -0.20 6.35
C CYS A 213 -8.27 -0.38 6.10
N ASP A 214 -9.01 -1.16 6.88
CA ASP A 214 -10.47 -1.24 6.73
C ASP A 214 -11.16 0.12 6.87
N HIS A 215 -10.76 0.89 7.88
CA HIS A 215 -11.30 2.22 8.13
C HIS A 215 -10.88 3.25 7.09
N LEU A 216 -9.65 3.18 6.59
CA LEU A 216 -9.11 4.17 5.65
C LEU A 216 -9.44 3.83 4.19
N PHE A 217 -9.41 2.55 3.85
CA PHE A 217 -9.47 2.03 2.49
C PHE A 217 -10.88 1.70 2.05
N PHE A 218 -11.59 0.85 2.80
CA PHE A 218 -12.88 0.33 2.38
C PHE A 218 -14.02 1.31 2.65
N LYS A 219 -13.86 2.22 3.61
CA LYS A 219 -14.85 3.27 3.93
C LYS A 219 -14.64 4.56 3.15
N ASN A 220 -13.48 4.75 2.50
CA ASN A 220 -13.21 5.91 1.65
C ASN A 220 -13.35 5.53 0.17
N GLN A 221 -14.30 6.12 -0.54
CA GLN A 221 -14.53 5.84 -1.96
C GLN A 221 -13.47 6.45 -2.88
N ASN A 222 -12.79 7.51 -2.42
CA ASN A 222 -11.79 8.25 -3.20
C ASN A 222 -10.35 7.74 -2.98
N LEU A 223 -10.18 6.68 -2.19
CA LEU A 223 -8.89 6.04 -1.98
C LEU A 223 -8.86 4.68 -2.66
N GLU A 224 -7.89 4.44 -3.52
CA GLU A 224 -7.85 3.24 -4.36
C GLU A 224 -6.69 2.31 -4.03
N ALA A 225 -5.59 2.86 -3.52
CA ALA A 225 -4.44 2.11 -3.08
C ALA A 225 -3.91 2.57 -1.71
N ILE A 226 -3.26 1.66 -1.01
CA ILE A 226 -2.38 1.95 0.12
C ILE A 226 -0.97 1.54 -0.27
N PHE A 227 -0.03 2.47 -0.19
CA PHE A 227 1.41 2.23 -0.31
C PHE A 227 2.00 2.08 1.10
N TYR A 228 2.60 0.92 1.37
CA TYR A 228 3.05 0.55 2.71
C TYR A 228 4.40 -0.19 2.65
N PRO A 229 5.20 -0.17 3.74
CA PRO A 229 6.53 -0.76 3.73
C PRO A 229 6.44 -2.29 3.65
N SER A 230 7.38 -2.90 2.90
CA SER A 230 7.51 -4.35 2.81
C SER A 230 8.14 -4.92 4.06
N ILE A 231 7.62 -6.04 4.53
CA ILE A 231 8.26 -6.76 5.63
C ILE A 231 9.53 -7.48 5.18
N ALA A 232 9.51 -8.06 3.98
CA ALA A 232 10.60 -8.89 3.48
C ALA A 232 11.94 -8.13 3.43
N THR A 233 11.85 -6.81 3.31
CA THR A 233 13.01 -5.91 3.24
C THR A 233 13.13 -4.99 4.46
N ASN A 234 12.42 -5.30 5.56
CA ASN A 234 12.34 -4.48 6.77
C ASN A 234 12.07 -2.99 6.45
N GLY A 235 11.16 -2.75 5.49
CA GLY A 235 10.70 -1.44 5.07
C GLY A 235 11.59 -0.67 4.10
N VAL A 236 12.68 -1.27 3.60
CA VAL A 236 13.50 -0.66 2.53
C VAL A 236 12.73 -0.63 1.21
N GLY A 237 12.06 -1.74 0.90
CA GLY A 237 11.18 -1.87 -0.24
C GLY A 237 9.72 -1.67 0.16
N ASN A 238 8.82 -1.61 -0.83
CA ASN A 238 7.44 -1.22 -0.59
C ASN A 238 6.44 -2.08 -1.37
N ASN A 239 5.21 -2.09 -0.88
CA ASN A 239 4.10 -2.81 -1.46
C ASN A 239 2.90 -1.87 -1.62
N TYR A 240 1.99 -2.26 -2.51
CA TYR A 240 0.69 -1.64 -2.67
C TYR A 240 -0.39 -2.67 -2.35
N ALA A 241 -1.43 -2.23 -1.64
CA ALA A 241 -2.71 -2.90 -1.57
C ALA A 241 -3.71 -2.07 -2.38
N ILE A 242 -4.17 -2.59 -3.52
CA ILE A 242 -5.02 -1.88 -4.48
C ILE A 242 -6.43 -2.50 -4.46
N LYS A 243 -7.48 -1.67 -4.54
CA LYS A 243 -8.86 -2.16 -4.63
C LYS A 243 -9.03 -3.00 -5.91
N PRO A 244 -9.82 -4.08 -5.87
CA PRO A 244 -10.12 -4.84 -7.08
C PRO A 244 -10.64 -3.95 -8.20
N GLY A 245 -10.05 -4.06 -9.39
CA GLY A 245 -10.41 -3.27 -10.59
C GLY A 245 -9.87 -1.85 -10.64
N ALA A 246 -9.35 -1.28 -9.53
CA ALA A 246 -8.79 0.08 -9.56
C ALA A 246 -7.47 0.16 -10.34
N ILE A 247 -6.73 -0.96 -10.43
CA ILE A 247 -5.48 -1.02 -11.20
C ILE A 247 -5.69 -0.73 -12.70
N ASP A 248 -6.84 -1.12 -13.24
CA ASP A 248 -7.17 -1.03 -14.67
C ASP A 248 -7.36 0.42 -15.14
N LYS A 249 -7.43 1.40 -14.21
CA LYS A 249 -7.52 2.83 -14.55
C LYS A 249 -6.25 3.38 -15.17
N ALA A 250 -5.09 2.89 -14.71
CA ALA A 250 -3.79 3.48 -15.02
C ALA A 250 -2.76 2.45 -15.46
N TYR A 251 -3.06 1.15 -15.33
CA TYR A 251 -2.14 0.08 -15.63
C TYR A 251 -2.79 -1.00 -16.47
N GLU A 252 -1.98 -1.64 -17.29
CA GLU A 252 -2.37 -2.87 -17.99
C GLU A 252 -1.39 -4.00 -17.66
N PRO A 253 -1.87 -5.22 -17.50
CA PRO A 253 -0.99 -6.37 -17.37
C PRO A 253 -0.39 -6.69 -18.75
N VAL A 254 0.93 -6.86 -18.82
CA VAL A 254 1.66 -7.00 -20.10
C VAL A 254 2.35 -8.36 -20.28
N LYS A 255 2.89 -8.91 -19.20
CA LYS A 255 3.74 -10.11 -19.24
C LYS A 255 3.50 -10.96 -18.00
N ALA A 256 3.65 -12.28 -18.15
CA ALA A 256 3.76 -13.18 -17.02
C ALA A 256 5.02 -14.05 -17.17
N GLY A 257 5.69 -14.33 -16.06
CA GLY A 257 6.82 -15.26 -16.02
C GLY A 257 6.56 -16.33 -14.98
N LEU A 258 6.86 -17.58 -15.33
CA LEU A 258 6.87 -18.69 -14.40
C LEU A 258 8.30 -18.82 -13.86
N TYR A 259 8.42 -18.87 -12.55
CA TYR A 259 9.70 -18.94 -11.85
C TYR A 259 9.72 -20.15 -10.92
N GLU A 260 10.92 -20.62 -10.62
CA GLU A 260 11.20 -21.60 -9.58
C GLU A 260 12.24 -21.02 -8.63
N LEU A 261 12.01 -21.19 -7.32
CA LEU A 261 12.98 -20.78 -6.30
C LEU A 261 14.03 -21.87 -6.11
N SER A 262 15.29 -21.56 -6.40
CA SER A 262 16.43 -22.46 -6.21
C SER A 262 16.78 -22.65 -4.73
N GLN A 263 17.56 -23.69 -4.43
CA GLN A 263 18.03 -23.96 -3.06
C GLN A 263 18.94 -22.88 -2.48
N ASP A 264 19.62 -22.11 -3.33
CA ASP A 264 20.47 -20.97 -2.93
C ASP A 264 19.67 -19.67 -2.71
N GLY A 265 18.34 -19.72 -2.83
CA GLY A 265 17.44 -18.57 -2.71
C GLY A 265 17.32 -17.73 -3.97
N SER A 266 18.02 -18.08 -5.06
CA SER A 266 17.85 -17.40 -6.35
C SER A 266 16.54 -17.81 -7.04
N ALA A 267 15.89 -16.87 -7.71
CA ALA A 267 14.72 -17.17 -8.54
C ALA A 267 15.16 -17.32 -10.00
N LYS A 268 14.82 -18.45 -10.63
CA LYS A 268 15.08 -18.69 -12.05
C LYS A 268 13.78 -18.71 -12.83
N GLN A 269 13.70 -17.94 -13.90
CA GLN A 269 12.58 -18.03 -14.83
C GLN A 269 12.66 -19.35 -15.60
N VAL A 270 11.58 -20.12 -15.59
CA VAL A 270 11.45 -21.42 -16.27
C VAL A 270 10.59 -21.32 -17.52
N ASP A 271 9.67 -20.35 -17.58
CA ASP A 271 8.85 -20.07 -18.77
C ASP A 271 8.40 -18.60 -18.80
N GLY A 272 8.04 -18.10 -19.97
CA GLY A 272 7.49 -16.77 -20.20
C GLY A 272 6.12 -16.83 -20.88
N ALA A 273 5.34 -15.77 -20.71
CA ALA A 273 4.00 -15.67 -21.27
C ALA A 273 3.69 -14.24 -21.74
N ILE A 274 2.92 -14.18 -22.83
CA ILE A 274 2.23 -12.96 -23.27
C ILE A 274 0.76 -13.01 -22.87
N LEU A 275 0.17 -11.83 -22.69
CA LEU A 275 -1.23 -11.67 -22.35
C LEU A 275 -2.03 -11.24 -23.58
N CYS A 276 -3.09 -11.98 -23.88
CA CYS A 276 -4.01 -11.65 -24.96
C CYS A 276 -5.07 -10.66 -24.48
N LYS A 277 -5.73 -9.97 -25.43
CA LYS A 277 -6.74 -8.93 -25.14
C LYS A 277 -7.94 -9.46 -24.37
N GLU A 278 -8.24 -10.74 -24.52
CA GLU A 278 -9.35 -11.45 -23.86
C GLU A 278 -8.97 -11.92 -22.44
N GLY A 279 -7.74 -11.64 -21.99
CA GLY A 279 -7.23 -12.07 -20.68
C GLY A 279 -6.69 -13.51 -20.68
N GLU A 280 -6.55 -14.15 -21.83
CA GLU A 280 -5.86 -15.44 -21.96
C GLU A 280 -4.34 -15.26 -21.79
N ILE A 281 -3.71 -16.26 -21.17
CA ILE A 281 -2.26 -16.30 -20.92
C ILE A 281 -1.66 -17.37 -21.83
N GLN A 282 -0.79 -16.94 -22.74
CA GLN A 282 -0.09 -17.84 -23.65
C GLN A 282 1.34 -18.10 -23.17
N TRP A 283 1.50 -19.22 -22.45
CA TRP A 283 2.78 -19.77 -21.98
C TRP A 283 3.66 -20.31 -23.13
N GLY A 284 4.92 -20.64 -22.85
CA GLY A 284 5.88 -21.12 -23.84
C GLY A 284 6.52 -20.01 -24.69
N LYS A 285 6.65 -18.80 -24.14
CA LYS A 285 7.25 -17.65 -24.82
C LYS A 285 8.61 -17.32 -24.21
N ASP A 286 9.55 -16.85 -25.03
CA ASP A 286 10.84 -16.33 -24.57
C ASP A 286 10.70 -14.87 -24.12
N GLU A 287 9.79 -14.63 -23.18
CA GLU A 287 9.48 -13.30 -22.66
C GLU A 287 9.92 -13.19 -21.20
N ALA A 288 10.97 -12.41 -20.97
CA ALA A 288 11.42 -12.08 -19.62
C ALA A 288 10.58 -10.96 -19.00
N ILE A 289 10.37 -11.04 -17.69
CA ILE A 289 9.85 -9.92 -16.90
C ILE A 289 10.87 -8.78 -16.93
N ASP A 290 10.40 -7.58 -17.22
CA ASP A 290 11.27 -6.43 -17.36
C ASP A 290 11.74 -5.96 -15.99
N SER A 291 12.97 -5.42 -15.93
CA SER A 291 13.52 -4.83 -14.71
C SER A 291 12.62 -3.73 -14.15
N PRO A 292 12.58 -3.54 -12.81
CA PRO A 292 11.91 -2.41 -12.20
C PRO A 292 12.33 -1.09 -12.82
N ILE A 293 11.37 -0.19 -13.01
CA ILE A 293 11.62 1.20 -13.36
C ILE A 293 11.32 2.05 -12.12
N PRO A 294 12.18 3.03 -11.79
CA PRO A 294 11.99 3.86 -10.61
C PRO A 294 10.58 4.45 -10.49
N ILE A 295 10.12 4.55 -9.25
CA ILE A 295 8.85 5.15 -8.89
C ILE A 295 8.90 6.66 -9.10
N GLY A 296 7.88 7.22 -9.74
CA GLY A 296 7.61 8.66 -9.75
C GLY A 296 6.41 8.97 -8.85
N ILE A 297 6.41 10.16 -8.27
CA ILE A 297 5.17 10.78 -7.82
C ILE A 297 4.73 11.69 -8.94
N LYS A 298 3.48 11.53 -9.41
CA LYS A 298 2.91 12.46 -10.38
C LYS A 298 2.97 13.86 -9.77
N GLN A 299 3.32 14.86 -10.56
CA GLN A 299 3.41 16.24 -10.07
C GLN A 299 2.14 16.57 -9.29
N ILE A 300 2.33 16.77 -7.98
CA ILE A 300 1.26 17.09 -7.04
C ILE A 300 0.90 18.54 -7.34
N ASP A 301 -0.26 18.77 -7.95
CA ASP A 301 -0.84 20.11 -7.90
C ASP A 301 -1.27 20.32 -6.44
N PRO A 302 -0.66 21.29 -5.72
CA PRO A 302 -1.05 21.57 -4.35
C PRO A 302 -2.53 21.95 -4.20
N ASN A 303 -3.22 22.31 -5.27
CA ASN A 303 -4.65 22.65 -5.30
C ASN A 303 -5.52 21.52 -5.87
N ASP A 304 -4.95 20.36 -6.18
CA ASP A 304 -5.69 19.21 -6.69
C ASP A 304 -6.77 18.80 -5.67
N PRO A 305 -8.06 18.84 -6.03
CA PRO A 305 -9.14 18.47 -5.12
C PRO A 305 -9.10 16.98 -4.72
N ASP A 306 -8.36 16.15 -5.45
CA ASP A 306 -8.19 14.72 -5.20
C ASP A 306 -6.92 14.42 -4.38
N ILE A 307 -6.08 15.44 -4.11
CA ILE A 307 -4.97 15.38 -3.17
C ILE A 307 -5.45 15.88 -1.82
N TYR A 308 -5.93 14.93 -1.04
CA TYR A 308 -6.23 15.12 0.36
C TYR A 308 -4.89 15.17 1.06
N ILE A 309 -4.54 16.32 1.63
CA ILE A 309 -3.50 16.42 2.67
C ILE A 309 -4.25 16.84 3.91
N ALA A 310 -4.50 15.92 4.84
CA ALA A 310 -5.18 16.34 6.04
C ALA A 310 -4.24 17.09 7.01
N PRO A 311 -4.73 18.19 7.60
CA PRO A 311 -6.03 18.77 7.31
C PRO A 311 -6.01 19.60 6.03
N TRP A 312 -7.10 19.41 5.30
CA TRP A 312 -7.47 19.94 4.01
C TRP A 312 -6.79 21.26 3.64
N LYS A 313 -6.08 21.28 2.50
CA LYS A 313 -5.56 22.52 1.94
C LYS A 313 -6.69 23.52 1.63
N LYS A 314 -6.32 24.80 1.64
CA LYS A 314 -7.10 25.92 1.09
C LYS A 314 -7.11 25.81 -0.42
#